data_AF-A0A8G2BG00-F1
#
_entry.id   AF-A0A8G2BG00-F1
#
_cell.length_a   1.000
_cell.length_b   1.000
_cell.length_c   1.000
_cell.angle_alpha   90.00
_cell.angle_beta   90.00
_cell.angle_gamma   90.00
#
_symmetry.space_group_name_H-M   'P 1'
#
loop_
_entity.id
_entity.type
_entity.pdbx_description
1 polymer ?
#
loop_
_entity_poly.entity_id
_entity_poly.type
_entity_poly.pdbx_seq_one_letter_code
_entity_poly.pdbx_strand_id
1 'polypeptide(L)'
;MEHSAVVEKAIAQCSGAFSTLTLYETYLSIDRSQFICDVHELVFRSHPIRKSRIELAEITELGLSASMLLPPLFVVRFAGCAQLTGSILHDAILGNVHMLSFIDNRPFYALYHQLETMILARRPPAESADVLDDRRPFRSFP
;
A
#
# COMPACT_ATOMS: atom_id res chain seq x y z
N MET A 1 -9.87 30.14 -14.88
CA MET A 1 -10.13 29.31 -13.69
C MET A 1 -8.87 28.52 -13.42
N GLU A 2 -7.92 29.15 -12.72
CA GLU A 2 -6.73 28.46 -12.21
C GLU A 2 -7.17 27.70 -10.96
N HIS A 3 -7.32 26.40 -11.07
CA HIS A 3 -7.43 25.54 -9.90
C HIS A 3 -6.10 25.62 -9.16
N SER A 4 -6.08 26.46 -8.13
CA SER A 4 -5.00 26.52 -7.15
C SER A 4 -4.87 25.13 -6.53
N ALA A 5 -3.96 24.33 -7.09
CA ALA A 5 -3.62 23.04 -6.53
C ALA A 5 -3.00 23.32 -5.17
N VAL A 6 -3.73 23.03 -4.09
CA VAL A 6 -3.15 22.95 -2.76
C VAL A 6 -2.01 21.95 -2.90
N VAL A 7 -0.77 22.45 -2.90
CA VAL A 7 0.42 21.62 -2.95
C VAL A 7 0.51 20.96 -1.58
N GLU A 8 -0.22 19.86 -1.41
CA GLU A 8 -0.09 19.03 -0.22
C GLU A 8 1.38 18.64 -0.09
N LYS A 9 1.93 18.95 1.08
CA LYS A 9 3.35 18.74 1.35
C LYS A 9 3.59 17.23 1.43
N ALA A 10 4.43 16.72 0.53
CA ALA A 10 4.92 15.35 0.64
C ALA A 10 5.75 15.22 1.93
N ILE A 11 5.38 14.24 2.76
CA ILE A 11 6.10 13.92 4.01
C ILE A 11 7.38 13.16 3.66
N ALA A 12 7.26 12.17 2.78
CA ALA A 12 8.35 11.33 2.34
C ALA A 12 8.12 10.85 0.91
N GLN A 13 9.20 10.53 0.23
CA GLN A 13 9.18 10.00 -1.12
C GLN A 13 10.30 8.98 -1.30
N CYS A 14 10.03 7.89 -2.02
CA CYS A 14 11.05 6.96 -2.46
C CYS A 14 10.81 6.49 -3.89
N SER A 15 11.89 6.26 -4.63
CA SER A 15 11.84 5.71 -5.98
C SER A 15 12.22 4.23 -5.96
N GLY A 16 11.37 3.43 -6.59
CA GLY A 16 11.58 2.01 -6.83
C GLY A 16 11.99 1.73 -8.27
N ALA A 17 12.02 0.45 -8.67
CA ALA A 17 12.48 0.05 -10.00
C ALA A 17 11.63 0.64 -11.15
N PHE A 18 10.30 0.73 -10.96
CA PHE A 18 9.36 1.18 -11.99
C PHE A 18 8.27 2.12 -11.47
N SER A 19 8.41 2.62 -10.25
CA SER A 19 7.42 3.49 -9.64
C SER A 19 8.04 4.37 -8.57
N THR A 20 7.35 5.46 -8.24
CA THR A 20 7.68 6.37 -7.15
C THR A 20 6.55 6.32 -6.14
N LEU A 21 6.91 6.05 -4.89
CA LEU A 21 6.01 6.05 -3.75
C LEU A 21 6.13 7.40 -3.04
N THR A 22 5.03 8.10 -2.87
CA THR A 22 4.99 9.40 -2.19
C THR A 22 3.95 9.35 -1.08
N LEU A 23 4.38 9.66 0.14
CA LEU A 23 3.54 9.73 1.32
C LEU A 23 3.10 11.16 1.56
N TYR A 24 1.80 11.37 1.63
CA TYR A 24 1.17 12.62 2.03
C TYR A 24 0.53 12.46 3.41
N GLU A 25 0.05 13.57 3.97
CA GLU A 25 -0.62 13.55 5.27
C GLU A 25 -1.87 12.67 5.27
N THR A 26 -2.61 12.60 4.17
CA THR A 26 -3.93 11.95 4.12
C THR A 26 -3.94 10.65 3.30
N TYR A 27 -3.11 10.58 2.25
CA TYR A 27 -3.02 9.43 1.34
C TYR A 27 -1.59 9.06 0.99
N LEU A 28 -1.47 7.87 0.41
CA LEU A 28 -0.29 7.35 -0.24
C LEU A 28 -0.50 7.40 -1.76
N SER A 29 0.47 7.95 -2.49
CA SER A 29 0.47 7.96 -3.95
C SER A 29 1.52 6.99 -4.48
N ILE A 30 1.13 6.17 -5.44
CA ILE A 30 2.03 5.32 -6.23
C ILE A 30 1.95 5.81 -7.67
N ASP A 31 3.04 6.39 -8.16
CA ASP A 31 3.18 6.86 -9.53
C ASP A 31 4.07 5.89 -10.30
N ARG A 32 3.61 5.33 -11.42
CA ARG A 32 4.33 4.33 -12.20
C ARG A 32 4.99 4.99 -13.39
N SER A 33 6.19 4.53 -13.72
CA SER A 33 6.91 5.00 -14.89
C SER A 33 6.06 4.76 -16.14
N GLN A 34 5.87 5.82 -16.93
CA GLN A 34 5.14 5.73 -18.19
C GLN A 34 5.68 4.61 -19.10
N PHE A 35 7.00 4.42 -19.09
CA PHE A 35 7.66 3.37 -19.87
C PHE A 35 7.15 1.95 -19.54
N ILE A 36 7.04 1.59 -18.25
CA ILE A 36 6.61 0.23 -17.89
C ILE A 36 5.13 0.02 -18.22
N CYS A 37 4.33 1.07 -18.05
CA CYS A 37 2.92 1.05 -18.39
C CYS A 37 2.70 0.84 -19.89
N ASP A 38 3.43 1.57 -20.73
CA ASP A 38 3.29 1.48 -22.19
C ASP A 38 3.75 0.10 -22.70
N VAL A 39 4.83 -0.46 -22.14
CA VAL A 39 5.28 -1.84 -22.45
C VAL A 39 4.22 -2.86 -22.02
N HIS A 40 3.65 -2.73 -20.83
CA HIS A 40 2.62 -3.65 -20.36
C HIS A 40 1.34 -3.55 -21.20
N GLU A 41 0.94 -2.35 -21.60
CA GLU A 41 -0.21 -2.14 -22.50
C GLU A 41 0.03 -2.79 -23.86
N LEU A 42 1.24 -2.69 -24.42
CA LEU A 42 1.60 -3.33 -25.68
C LEU A 42 1.53 -4.86 -25.61
N VAL A 43 2.02 -5.45 -24.51
CA VAL A 43 2.11 -6.91 -24.36
C VAL A 43 0.76 -7.54 -23.96
N PHE A 44 0.05 -6.92 -23.03
CA PHE A 44 -1.15 -7.51 -22.40
C PHE A 44 -2.46 -6.88 -22.86
N ARG A 45 -2.43 -5.83 -23.69
CA ARG A 45 -3.61 -5.07 -24.16
C ARG A 45 -4.54 -4.61 -23.02
N SER A 46 -3.97 -4.42 -21.84
CA SER A 46 -4.65 -3.94 -20.63
C SER A 46 -4.23 -2.51 -20.34
N HIS A 47 -5.11 -1.67 -19.81
CA HIS A 47 -4.77 -0.31 -19.39
C HIS A 47 -4.22 -0.32 -17.96
N PRO A 48 -2.90 -0.23 -17.73
CA PRO A 48 -2.34 -0.24 -16.39
C PRO A 48 -2.69 1.04 -15.64
N ILE A 49 -2.81 0.94 -14.31
CA ILE A 49 -3.08 2.11 -13.48
C ILE A 49 -1.78 2.90 -13.36
N ARG A 50 -1.67 4.04 -14.06
CA ARG A 50 -0.45 4.86 -14.03
C ARG A 50 -0.22 5.54 -12.68
N LYS A 51 -1.28 6.09 -12.10
CA LYS A 51 -1.23 6.75 -10.80
C LYS A 51 -2.30 6.19 -9.89
N SER A 52 -1.91 5.82 -8.68
CA SER A 52 -2.82 5.29 -7.67
C SER A 52 -2.74 6.17 -6.45
N ARG A 53 -3.91 6.54 -5.93
CA ARG A 53 -4.09 7.27 -4.67
C ARG A 53 -4.81 6.33 -3.73
N ILE A 54 -4.24 6.09 -2.56
CA ILE A 54 -4.77 5.19 -1.54
C ILE A 54 -4.90 6.00 -0.26
N GLU A 55 -6.11 6.22 0.22
CA GLU A 55 -6.33 6.95 1.46
C GLU A 55 -5.75 6.15 2.64
N LEU A 56 -4.99 6.79 3.52
CA LEU A 56 -4.36 6.09 4.63
C LEU A 56 -5.38 5.44 5.58
N ALA A 57 -6.61 5.98 5.63
CA ALA A 57 -7.72 5.43 6.40
C ALA A 57 -8.27 4.11 5.83
N GLU A 58 -8.05 3.84 4.53
CA GLU A 58 -8.53 2.63 3.86
C GLU A 58 -7.52 1.47 3.95
N ILE A 59 -6.26 1.77 4.31
CA ILE A 59 -5.20 0.77 4.38
C ILE A 59 -5.48 -0.17 5.56
N THR A 60 -5.70 -1.43 5.23
CA THR A 60 -5.93 -2.50 6.21
C THR A 60 -4.64 -3.18 6.62
N GLU A 61 -3.72 -3.35 5.67
CA GLU A 61 -2.48 -4.10 5.88
C GLU A 61 -1.39 -3.64 4.91
N LEU A 62 -0.14 -3.68 5.37
CA LEU A 62 1.05 -3.48 4.55
C LEU A 62 1.81 -4.80 4.46
N GLY A 63 2.24 -5.18 3.27
CA GLY A 63 2.96 -6.43 3.03
C GLY A 63 4.18 -6.26 2.15
N LEU A 64 5.18 -7.12 2.37
CA LEU A 64 6.32 -7.29 1.48
C LEU A 64 6.28 -8.69 0.89
N SER A 65 6.08 -8.78 -0.42
CA SER A 65 6.19 -10.04 -1.15
C SER A 65 7.61 -10.19 -1.66
N ALA A 66 8.35 -11.12 -1.07
CA ALA A 66 9.70 -11.45 -1.51
C ALA A 66 9.68 -12.12 -2.89
N SER A 67 10.72 -11.89 -3.66
CA SER A 67 10.96 -12.52 -4.96
C SER A 67 12.42 -12.94 -5.02
N MET A 68 12.70 -14.09 -5.65
CA MET A 68 14.08 -14.60 -5.77
C MET A 68 14.91 -13.86 -6.83
N LEU A 69 14.30 -13.39 -7.91
CA LEU A 69 15.00 -12.84 -9.08
C LEU A 69 14.80 -11.34 -9.26
N LEU A 70 13.66 -10.82 -8.84
CA LEU A 70 13.28 -9.41 -8.93
C LEU A 70 13.20 -8.78 -7.53
N PRO A 71 13.24 -7.43 -7.43
CA PRO A 71 13.13 -6.74 -6.16
C PRO A 71 11.80 -7.10 -5.48
N PRO A 72 11.75 -7.04 -4.13
CA PRO A 72 10.52 -7.28 -3.41
C PRO A 72 9.40 -6.34 -3.87
N LEU A 73 8.17 -6.85 -3.83
CA LEU A 73 6.98 -6.04 -4.06
C LEU A 73 6.46 -5.56 -2.71
N PHE A 74 6.38 -4.25 -2.53
CA PHE A 74 5.60 -3.65 -1.46
C PHE A 74 4.14 -3.60 -1.89
N VAL A 75 3.27 -4.15 -1.05
CA VAL A 75 1.85 -4.34 -1.34
C VAL A 75 1.04 -3.65 -0.25
N VAL A 76 0.19 -2.73 -0.68
CA VAL A 76 -0.78 -2.07 0.17
C VAL A 76 -2.11 -2.81 0.02
N ARG A 77 -2.70 -3.22 1.13
CA ARG A 77 -3.99 -3.92 1.13
C ARG A 77 -5.06 -3.00 1.69
N PHE A 78 -6.19 -2.97 1.00
CA PHE A 78 -7.39 -2.22 1.37
C PHE A 78 -8.61 -2.93 0.79
N ALA A 79 -9.82 -2.54 1.23
CA ALA A 79 -11.05 -3.15 0.75
C ALA A 79 -11.21 -2.98 -0.77
N GLY A 80 -11.28 -4.10 -1.51
CA GLY A 80 -11.42 -4.08 -2.97
C GLY A 80 -10.11 -3.94 -3.75
N CYS A 81 -8.94 -4.01 -3.10
CA CYS A 81 -7.66 -4.01 -3.81
C CYS A 81 -7.47 -5.27 -4.66
N ALA A 82 -6.72 -5.15 -5.76
CA ALA A 82 -6.36 -6.30 -6.59
C ALA A 82 -5.49 -7.30 -5.80
N GLN A 83 -5.76 -8.59 -6.01
CA GLN A 83 -4.99 -9.67 -5.39
C GLN A 83 -3.75 -9.99 -6.23
N LEU A 84 -2.68 -10.38 -5.56
CA LEU A 84 -1.46 -10.85 -6.22
C LEU A 84 -1.77 -12.16 -6.95
N THR A 85 -1.35 -12.22 -8.22
CA THR A 85 -1.51 -13.40 -9.07
C THR A 85 -0.33 -14.36 -8.94
N GLY A 86 0.78 -13.92 -8.35
CA GLY A 86 2.05 -14.66 -8.29
C GLY A 86 2.94 -14.39 -9.49
N SER A 87 2.44 -13.75 -10.54
CA SER A 87 3.25 -13.25 -11.65
C SER A 87 3.81 -11.88 -11.28
N ILE A 88 5.07 -11.82 -10.84
CA ILE A 88 5.70 -10.59 -10.33
C ILE A 88 5.58 -9.42 -11.31
N LEU A 89 5.76 -9.66 -12.61
CA LEU A 89 5.70 -8.60 -13.62
C LEU A 89 4.28 -8.05 -13.81
N HIS A 90 3.28 -8.92 -13.69
CA HIS A 90 1.88 -8.50 -13.71
C HIS A 90 1.50 -7.80 -12.40
N ASP A 91 1.94 -8.34 -11.27
CA ASP A 91 1.63 -7.78 -9.96
C ASP A 91 2.28 -6.39 -9.76
N ALA A 92 3.42 -6.13 -10.40
CA ALA A 92 4.12 -4.85 -10.38
C ALA A 92 3.31 -3.67 -10.94
N ILE A 93 2.36 -3.93 -11.84
CA ILE A 93 1.52 -2.89 -12.45
C ILE A 93 0.20 -2.67 -11.70
N LEU A 94 -0.10 -3.49 -10.69
CA LEU A 94 -1.31 -3.35 -9.90
C LEU A 94 -1.29 -2.07 -9.10
N GLY A 95 -2.44 -1.38 -9.01
CA GLY A 95 -2.59 -0.06 -8.40
C GLY A 95 -2.11 0.03 -6.95
N ASN A 96 -2.13 -1.09 -6.24
CA ASN A 96 -1.79 -1.22 -4.83
C ASN A 96 -0.37 -1.76 -4.57
N VAL A 97 0.44 -1.91 -5.63
CA VAL A 97 1.79 -2.48 -5.55
C VAL A 97 2.84 -1.45 -5.98
N HIS A 98 3.95 -1.43 -5.24
CA HIS A 98 5.17 -0.68 -5.53
C HIS A 98 6.35 -1.65 -5.53
N MET A 99 7.12 -1.68 -6.61
CA MET A 99 8.33 -2.51 -6.69
C MET A 99 9.53 -1.75 -6.12
N LEU A 100 10.22 -2.36 -5.16
CA LEU A 100 11.41 -1.78 -4.53
C LEU A 100 12.55 -1.55 -5.54
N SER A 101 13.55 -0.77 -5.13
CA SER A 101 14.75 -0.53 -5.92
C SER A 101 15.69 -1.73 -5.85
N PHE A 102 16.48 -1.94 -6.91
CA PHE A 102 17.58 -2.90 -6.92
C PHE A 102 18.81 -2.41 -6.13
N ILE A 103 18.96 -1.08 -5.99
CA ILE A 103 20.21 -0.47 -5.54
C ILE A 103 20.12 -0.05 -4.08
N ASP A 104 19.14 0.80 -3.74
CA ASP A 104 19.00 1.35 -2.39
C ASP A 104 17.54 1.39 -1.95
N ASN A 105 17.24 0.72 -0.84
CA ASN A 105 15.93 0.64 -0.23
C ASN A 105 15.85 1.32 1.15
N ARG A 106 16.93 1.97 1.62
CA ARG A 106 16.90 2.76 2.85
C ARG A 106 15.78 3.82 2.87
N PRO A 107 15.53 4.61 1.81
CA PRO A 107 14.43 5.58 1.83
C PRO A 107 13.06 4.89 1.88
N PHE A 108 12.91 3.70 1.30
CA PHE A 108 11.69 2.91 1.40
C PHE A 108 11.43 2.48 2.85
N TYR A 109 12.42 1.94 3.57
CA TYR A 109 12.22 1.52 4.96
C TYR A 109 11.92 2.69 5.90
N ALA A 110 12.53 3.85 5.66
CA ALA A 110 12.19 5.07 6.41
C ALA A 110 10.74 5.51 6.17
N LEU A 111 10.28 5.48 4.91
CA LEU A 111 8.89 5.77 4.55
C LEU A 111 7.93 4.72 5.14
N TYR A 112 8.29 3.44 5.07
CA TYR A 112 7.51 2.34 5.62
C TYR A 112 7.26 2.51 7.12
N HIS A 113 8.30 2.84 7.90
CA HIS A 113 8.15 3.11 9.33
C HIS A 113 7.26 4.32 9.63
N GLN A 114 7.37 5.39 8.84
CA GLN A 114 6.48 6.55 8.99
C GLN A 114 5.03 6.20 8.67
N LEU A 115 4.81 5.47 7.58
CA LEU A 115 3.49 5.00 7.15
C LEU A 115 2.84 4.10 8.22
N GLU A 116 3.59 3.13 8.75
CA GLU A 116 3.13 2.25 9.82
C GLU A 116 2.75 3.04 11.08
N THR A 117 3.57 4.02 11.47
CA THR A 117 3.26 4.91 12.61
C THR A 117 1.98 5.71 12.37
N MET A 118 1.78 6.24 11.15
CA MET A 118 0.58 7.00 10.81
C MET A 118 -0.68 6.14 10.78
N ILE A 119 -0.59 4.90 10.30
CA ILE A 119 -1.70 3.94 10.31
C ILE A 119 -2.03 3.54 11.75
N LEU A 120 -1.02 3.23 12.57
CA LEU A 120 -1.22 2.88 13.98
C LEU A 120 -1.85 4.03 14.78
N ALA A 121 -1.44 5.28 14.53
CA ALA A 121 -2.02 6.45 15.18
C ALA A 121 -3.50 6.69 14.82
N ARG A 122 -3.95 6.16 13.66
CA ARG A 122 -5.34 6.29 13.17
C ARG A 122 -6.19 5.08 13.47
N ARG A 123 -5.57 3.96 13.82
CA ARG A 123 -6.31 2.78 14.24
C ARG A 123 -7.08 3.17 15.52
N PRO A 124 -8.40 2.97 15.57
CA PRO A 124 -9.11 3.12 16.84
C PRO A 124 -8.39 2.23 17.85
N PRO A 125 -8.21 2.68 19.12
CA PRO A 125 -7.62 1.85 20.15
C PRO A 125 -8.35 0.52 20.10
N ALA A 126 -7.61 -0.56 19.85
CA ALA A 126 -8.19 -1.89 19.85
C ALA A 126 -9.02 -1.99 21.12
N GLU A 127 -10.29 -2.34 20.95
CA GLU A 127 -11.28 -2.48 22.01
C GLU A 127 -10.72 -3.49 23.03
N SER A 128 -9.92 -2.97 23.96
CA SER A 128 -9.37 -3.66 25.10
C SER A 128 -10.39 -3.50 26.22
N ALA A 129 -11.56 -4.10 26.02
CA ALA A 129 -12.61 -4.31 27.00
C ALA A 129 -13.63 -5.29 26.39
N ASP A 130 -14.20 -6.18 27.21
CA ASP A 130 -15.45 -6.90 26.95
C ASP A 130 -15.49 -8.24 26.19
N VAL A 131 -14.37 -8.97 26.04
CA VAL A 131 -14.45 -10.42 25.69
C VAL A 131 -14.16 -11.36 26.88
N LEU A 132 -13.94 -10.82 28.08
CA LEU A 132 -13.66 -11.63 29.27
C LEU A 132 -14.76 -11.64 30.35
N ASP A 133 -15.92 -11.03 30.11
CA ASP A 133 -17.04 -11.00 31.08
C ASP A 133 -18.30 -11.80 30.67
N ASP A 134 -18.36 -12.44 29.49
CA ASP A 134 -19.48 -13.34 29.14
C ASP A 134 -19.23 -14.79 29.61
N ARG A 135 -18.50 -14.98 30.72
CA ARG A 135 -18.55 -16.23 31.50
C ARG A 135 -19.84 -16.23 32.32
N ARG A 136 -20.98 -16.36 31.64
CA ARG A 136 -22.23 -16.73 32.32
C ARG A 136 -21.96 -18.03 33.10
N PRO A 137 -22.25 -18.10 34.40
CA PRO A 137 -22.24 -19.38 35.08
C PRO A 137 -23.28 -20.25 34.39
N PHE A 138 -22.85 -21.40 33.87
CA PHE A 138 -23.74 -22.43 33.37
C PHE A 138 -24.82 -22.66 34.44
N ARG A 139 -26.05 -22.22 34.15
CA ARG A 139 -27.23 -22.62 34.92
C ARG A 139 -27.33 -24.14 34.78
N SER A 140 -27.05 -24.84 35.86
CA SER A 140 -27.49 -26.23 36.05
C SER A 140 -29.01 -26.24 35.96
N PHE A 141 -29.54 -26.87 34.91
CA PHE A 141 -30.96 -27.19 34.82
C PHE A 141 -31.27 -28.43 35.67
N PRO A 142 -32.48 -28.50 36.27
CA PRO A 142 -32.88 -29.52 37.23
C PRO A 142 -33.06 -30.91 36.60
#